data_AF-A0A522IDM9-F1
#
_entry.id   AF-A0A522IDM9-F1
#
_cell.length_a   1.000
_cell.length_b   1.000
_cell.length_c   1.000
_cell.angle_alpha   90.00
_cell.angle_beta   90.00
_cell.angle_gamma   90.00
#
_symmetry.space_group_name_H-M   'P 1'
#
loop_
_entity.id
_entity.type
_entity.pdbx_description
1 polymer ?
#
loop_
_entity_poly.entity_id
_entity_poly.type
_entity_poly.pdbx_seq_one_letter_code
_entity_poly.pdbx_strand_id
1 'polypeptide(L)'
;MSYVLTPPPVVAVPVVGSTDTFPVRRVYCVGRNYAAHAREMGFDPDRQPPFFFCKPADAVIPVAYGKTLEVPYPSETSNYHHEIELVAAIGKSGSNISVDEALGHVWGYAVG
;
A
#
# COMPACT_ATOMS: atom_id res chain seq x y z
N MET A 1 -5.96 32.01 4.15
CA MET A 1 -7.08 31.28 3.53
C MET A 1 -7.48 30.16 4.49
N SER A 2 -8.77 29.98 4.75
CA SER A 2 -9.32 28.87 5.54
C SER A 2 -10.03 27.88 4.62
N TYR A 3 -10.13 26.62 5.04
CA TYR A 3 -10.98 25.66 4.35
C TYR A 3 -12.46 25.98 4.60
N VAL A 4 -13.30 25.75 3.59
CA VAL A 4 -14.77 25.89 3.70
C VAL A 4 -15.41 24.76 4.51
N LEU A 5 -14.69 23.65 4.68
CA LEU A 5 -15.07 22.47 5.46
C LEU A 5 -13.82 21.92 6.16
N THR A 6 -14.00 21.27 7.31
CA THR A 6 -12.90 20.55 7.98
C THR A 6 -12.44 19.40 7.09
N PRO A 7 -11.15 19.33 6.71
CA PRO A 7 -10.65 18.21 5.93
C PRO A 7 -10.69 16.92 6.75
N PRO A 8 -10.83 15.75 6.09
CA PRO A 8 -10.69 14.48 6.78
C PRO A 8 -9.31 14.38 7.43
N PRO A 9 -9.19 13.68 8.57
CA PRO A 9 -7.90 13.47 9.20
C PRO A 9 -6.97 12.69 8.26
N VAL A 10 -5.67 12.98 8.34
CA VAL A 10 -4.65 12.21 7.59
C VAL A 10 -4.61 10.80 8.16
N VAL A 11 -4.73 9.79 7.28
CA VAL A 11 -4.52 8.39 7.68
C VAL A 11 -3.08 8.22 8.12
N ALA A 12 -2.89 7.67 9.32
CA ALA A 12 -1.58 7.51 9.92
C ALA A 12 -1.38 6.06 10.42
N VAL A 13 -0.27 5.43 10.01
CA VAL A 13 0.05 4.03 10.35
C VAL A 13 0.94 4.00 11.60
N PRO A 14 0.65 3.18 12.62
CA PRO A 14 1.47 3.10 13.82
C PRO A 14 2.86 2.52 13.53
N VAL A 15 3.87 3.04 14.22
CA VAL A 15 5.26 2.59 14.10
C VAL A 15 5.60 1.66 15.25
N VAL A 16 6.07 0.44 14.95
CA VAL A 16 6.44 -0.54 15.98
C VAL A 16 7.53 0.04 16.90
N GLY A 17 7.27 0.01 18.21
CA GLY A 17 8.21 0.51 19.22
C GLY A 17 8.28 2.04 19.36
N SER A 18 7.38 2.79 18.71
CA SER A 18 7.26 4.25 18.86
C SER A 18 5.83 4.66 19.18
N THR A 19 5.67 5.84 19.78
CA THR A 19 4.38 6.54 19.88
C THR A 19 4.03 7.31 18.61
N ASP A 20 4.97 7.42 17.69
CA ASP A 20 4.80 8.14 16.43
C ASP A 20 4.02 7.32 15.40
N THR A 21 3.51 8.03 14.39
CA THR A 21 2.76 7.44 13.27
C THR A 21 3.31 7.92 11.93
N PHE A 22 3.20 7.09 10.91
CA PHE A 22 3.61 7.38 9.54
C PHE A 22 2.41 7.94 8.74
N PRO A 23 2.43 9.20 8.27
CA PRO A 23 1.31 9.78 7.54
C PRO A 23 1.25 9.27 6.09
N VAL A 24 0.13 8.66 5.72
CA VAL A 24 -0.09 8.12 4.36
C VAL A 24 -0.39 9.25 3.39
N ARG A 25 0.37 9.32 2.29
CA ARG A 25 0.16 10.31 1.21
C ARG A 25 -0.57 9.74 0.01
N ARG A 26 0.01 8.72 -0.64
CA ARG A 26 -0.53 8.01 -1.80
C ARG A 26 -0.22 6.54 -1.64
N VAL A 27 -1.09 5.67 -2.15
CA VAL A 27 -0.91 4.22 -2.15
C VAL A 27 -0.74 3.77 -3.59
N TYR A 28 0.43 3.23 -3.89
CA TYR A 28 0.75 2.61 -5.17
C TYR A 28 0.87 1.10 -4.98
N CYS A 29 0.23 0.33 -5.83
CA CYS A 29 0.23 -1.12 -5.80
C CYS A 29 0.84 -1.65 -7.11
N VAL A 30 1.47 -2.83 -7.05
CA VAL A 30 2.15 -3.42 -8.21
C VAL A 30 1.47 -4.73 -8.60
N GLY A 31 0.74 -4.71 -9.71
CA GLY A 31 0.09 -5.90 -10.24
C GLY A 31 1.09 -6.88 -10.86
N ARG A 32 0.89 -8.17 -10.60
CA ARG A 32 1.66 -9.30 -11.19
C ARG A 32 3.16 -9.28 -10.90
N ASN A 33 3.55 -8.83 -9.71
CA ASN A 33 4.95 -8.74 -9.32
C ASN A 33 5.54 -10.05 -8.74
N TYR A 34 4.79 -11.16 -8.81
CA TYR A 34 5.24 -12.50 -8.44
C TYR A 34 4.97 -13.48 -9.59
N ALA A 35 6.02 -14.12 -10.11
CA ALA A 35 5.94 -14.99 -11.29
C ALA A 35 4.97 -16.18 -11.11
N ALA A 36 4.86 -16.71 -9.89
CA ALA A 36 3.91 -17.78 -9.59
C ALA A 36 2.45 -17.31 -9.69
N HIS A 37 2.14 -16.13 -9.15
CA HIS A 37 0.79 -15.54 -9.21
C HIS A 37 0.41 -15.12 -10.64
N ALA A 38 1.35 -14.60 -11.42
CA ALA A 38 1.10 -14.29 -12.83
C ALA A 38 0.66 -15.54 -13.63
N ARG A 39 1.30 -16.69 -13.40
CA ARG A 39 0.93 -17.97 -14.02
C ARG A 39 -0.43 -18.49 -13.55
N GLU A 40 -0.74 -18.37 -12.26
CA GLU A 40 -2.04 -18.74 -11.68
C GLU A 40 -3.20 -17.96 -12.32
N MET A 41 -2.98 -16.67 -12.58
CA MET A 41 -3.96 -15.80 -13.25
C MET A 41 -4.04 -16.02 -14.76
N GLY A 42 -3.34 -17.03 -15.32
CA GLY A 42 -3.35 -17.38 -16.74
C GLY A 42 -2.46 -16.52 -17.63
N PHE A 43 -1.52 -15.76 -17.05
CA PHE A 43 -0.59 -14.90 -17.79
C PHE A 43 0.82 -15.52 -17.85
N ASP A 44 1.50 -15.25 -18.95
CA ASP A 44 2.92 -15.60 -19.13
C ASP A 44 3.81 -14.50 -18.51
N PRO A 45 4.47 -14.73 -17.36
CA PRO A 45 5.27 -13.71 -16.68
C PRO A 45 6.49 -13.26 -17.49
N ASP A 46 6.95 -14.06 -18.44
CA ASP A 46 8.11 -13.72 -19.28
C ASP A 46 7.72 -12.77 -20.43
N ARG A 47 6.41 -12.48 -20.59
CA ARG A 47 5.89 -11.65 -21.69
C ARG A 47 5.34 -10.29 -21.27
N GLN A 48 5.07 -10.04 -20.00
CA GLN A 48 4.42 -8.79 -19.58
C GLN A 48 5.07 -8.17 -18.33
N PRO A 49 5.49 -6.89 -18.38
CA PRO A 49 6.02 -6.21 -17.21
C PRO A 49 4.94 -6.02 -16.14
N PRO A 50 5.32 -5.87 -14.86
CA PRO A 50 4.40 -5.43 -13.82
C PRO A 50 3.79 -4.07 -14.17
N PHE A 51 2.59 -3.81 -13.65
CA PHE A 51 1.90 -2.53 -13.84
C PHE A 51 1.50 -1.91 -12.51
N PHE A 52 1.29 -0.59 -12.51
CA PHE A 52 0.91 0.14 -11.32
C PHE A 52 -0.56 0.53 -11.34
N PHE A 53 -1.19 0.47 -10.17
CA PHE A 53 -2.49 1.07 -9.90
C PHE A 53 -2.45 1.76 -8.53
N CYS A 54 -3.51 2.49 -8.18
CA CYS A 54 -3.56 3.26 -6.94
C CYS A 54 -4.81 2.93 -6.12
N LYS A 55 -4.69 3.12 -4.81
CA LYS A 55 -5.82 3.21 -3.88
C LYS A 55 -5.79 4.59 -3.20
N PRO A 56 -6.95 5.14 -2.80
CA PRO A 56 -6.95 6.36 -2.02
C PRO A 56 -6.37 6.09 -0.61
N ALA A 57 -5.82 7.12 0.04
CA ALA A 57 -5.14 6.94 1.32
C ALA A 57 -6.07 6.46 2.44
N ASP A 58 -7.35 6.83 2.37
CA ASP A 58 -8.43 6.43 3.28
C ASP A 58 -8.93 5.00 3.07
N ALA A 59 -8.46 4.28 2.04
CA ALA A 59 -8.62 2.84 1.94
C ALA A 59 -7.62 2.04 2.80
N VAL A 60 -6.61 2.71 3.37
CA VAL A 60 -5.66 2.08 4.31
C VAL A 60 -6.28 2.09 5.71
N ILE A 61 -6.46 0.91 6.29
CA ILE A 61 -6.97 0.74 7.64
C ILE A 61 -5.85 0.15 8.52
N PRO A 62 -5.21 0.95 9.38
CA PRO A 62 -4.15 0.46 10.24
C PRO A 62 -4.67 -0.57 11.26
N VAL A 63 -3.98 -1.69 11.40
CA VAL A 63 -4.29 -2.73 12.38
C VAL A 63 -3.17 -2.80 13.41
N ALA A 64 -3.49 -2.56 14.68
CA ALA A 64 -2.50 -2.67 15.75
C ALA A 64 -2.05 -4.13 15.94
N TYR A 65 -0.80 -4.32 16.35
CA TYR A 65 -0.25 -5.65 16.62
C TYR A 65 -1.12 -6.45 17.61
N GLY A 66 -1.42 -7.70 17.26
CA GLY A 66 -2.28 -8.59 18.07
C GLY A 66 -3.77 -8.23 18.06
N LYS A 67 -4.20 -7.28 17.21
CA LYS A 67 -5.62 -6.99 16.98
C LYS A 67 -6.09 -7.65 15.68
N THR A 68 -7.36 -8.03 15.67
CA THR A 68 -8.06 -8.47 14.46
C THR A 68 -8.92 -7.30 13.97
N LEU A 69 -8.87 -7.05 12.67
CA LEU A 69 -9.74 -6.06 12.02
C LEU A 69 -11.00 -6.76 11.51
N GLU A 70 -12.15 -6.23 11.88
CA GLU A 70 -13.43 -6.59 11.26
C GLU A 70 -13.58 -5.76 9.97
N VAL A 71 -13.54 -6.43 8.81
CA VAL A 71 -13.70 -5.79 7.50
C VAL A 71 -15.10 -6.10 6.97
N PRO A 72 -15.98 -5.10 6.77
CA PRO A 72 -17.27 -5.32 6.16
C PRO A 72 -17.14 -5.86 4.75
N TYR A 73 -17.96 -6.85 4.41
CA TYR A 73 -18.00 -7.39 3.06
C TYR A 73 -18.50 -6.31 2.06
N PRO A 74 -17.78 -6.02 0.96
CA PRO A 74 -18.12 -4.93 0.05
C PRO A 74 -19.40 -5.21 -0.78
N SER A 75 -20.17 -4.17 -1.10
CA SER A 75 -21.55 -4.32 -1.60
C SER A 75 -21.68 -4.90 -3.02
N GLU A 76 -20.79 -4.52 -3.95
CA GLU A 76 -20.94 -4.83 -5.38
C GLU A 76 -20.12 -6.05 -5.85
N THR A 77 -19.91 -7.05 -4.98
CA THR A 77 -19.19 -8.28 -5.36
C THR A 77 -19.75 -9.52 -4.70
N SER A 78 -19.64 -10.67 -5.35
CA SER A 78 -19.90 -12.00 -4.78
C SER A 78 -18.62 -12.84 -4.63
N ASN A 79 -17.46 -12.26 -4.95
CA ASN A 79 -16.17 -12.94 -4.95
C ASN A 79 -15.09 -11.96 -4.48
N TYR A 80 -14.92 -11.84 -3.16
CA TYR A 80 -13.98 -10.92 -2.55
C TYR A 80 -12.67 -11.64 -2.19
N HIS A 81 -11.57 -11.23 -2.84
CA HIS A 81 -10.26 -11.89 -2.73
C HIS A 81 -9.34 -11.19 -1.73
N HIS A 82 -8.44 -11.97 -1.14
CA HIS A 82 -7.33 -11.46 -0.34
C HIS A 82 -6.03 -11.56 -1.14
N GLU A 83 -5.16 -10.57 -1.00
CA GLU A 83 -3.80 -10.56 -1.53
C GLU A 83 -2.90 -10.03 -0.42
N ILE A 84 -1.91 -10.81 0.00
CA ILE A 84 -0.93 -10.41 1.01
C ILE A 84 0.27 -9.78 0.30
N GLU A 85 0.68 -8.59 0.74
CA GLU A 85 1.75 -7.83 0.10
C GLU A 85 2.75 -7.26 1.12
N LEU A 86 4.01 -7.16 0.69
CA LEU A 86 5.01 -6.34 1.39
C LEU A 86 4.76 -4.87 1.02
N VAL A 87 4.53 -4.03 2.02
CA VAL A 87 4.37 -2.60 1.84
C VAL A 87 5.68 -1.90 2.16
N ALA A 88 6.18 -1.07 1.23
CA ALA A 88 7.32 -0.19 1.44
C ALA A 88 6.84 1.27 1.66
N ALA A 89 7.15 1.84 2.83
CA ALA A 89 6.81 3.21 3.16
C ALA A 89 7.92 4.17 2.70
N ILE A 90 7.59 5.18 1.89
CA ILE A 90 8.58 6.10 1.30
C ILE A 90 8.81 7.32 2.20
N GLY A 91 10.04 7.54 2.66
CA GLY A 91 10.41 8.68 3.52
C GLY A 91 11.10 9.83 2.80
N LYS A 92 11.65 9.59 1.60
CA LYS A 92 12.40 10.60 0.84
C LYS A 92 11.80 10.75 -0.56
N SER A 93 11.45 11.98 -0.93
CA SER A 93 10.97 12.29 -2.28
C SER A 93 12.11 12.22 -3.31
N GLY A 94 11.77 11.98 -4.57
CA GLY A 94 12.72 11.94 -5.68
C GLY A 94 11.99 11.76 -7.01
N SER A 95 12.74 11.91 -8.10
CA SER A 95 12.28 11.66 -9.47
C SER A 95 13.43 11.01 -10.23
N ASN A 96 13.13 10.04 -11.11
CA ASN A 96 14.13 9.25 -11.84
C ASN A 96 15.23 8.68 -10.92
N ILE A 97 14.81 8.13 -9.77
CA ILE A 97 15.72 7.56 -8.77
C ILE A 97 16.41 6.33 -9.38
N SER A 98 17.74 6.27 -9.25
CA SER A 98 18.53 5.13 -9.71
C SER A 98 18.20 3.86 -8.92
N VAL A 99 18.46 2.69 -9.50
CA VAL A 99 18.15 1.41 -8.84
C VAL A 99 18.98 1.23 -7.57
N ASP A 100 20.24 1.67 -7.58
CA ASP A 100 21.18 1.58 -6.46
C ASP A 100 20.82 2.53 -5.31
N GLU A 101 20.18 3.66 -5.58
CA GLU A 101 19.73 4.60 -4.54
C GLU A 101 18.30 4.32 -4.04
N ALA A 102 17.52 3.50 -4.77
CA ALA A 102 16.09 3.32 -4.53
C ALA A 102 15.75 2.92 -3.09
N LEU A 103 16.50 1.97 -2.49
CA LEU A 103 16.25 1.53 -1.12
C LEU A 103 16.53 2.63 -0.08
N GLY A 104 17.40 3.58 -0.38
CA GLY A 104 17.65 4.74 0.49
C GLY A 104 16.46 5.71 0.59
N HIS A 105 15.43 5.54 -0.25
CA HIS A 105 14.18 6.29 -0.17
C HIS A 105 13.10 5.60 0.68
N VAL A 106 13.27 4.32 1.00
CA VAL A 106 12.34 3.56 1.83
C VAL A 106 12.64 3.84 3.30
N TRP A 107 11.64 4.33 4.02
CA TRP A 107 11.71 4.62 5.45
C TRP A 107 11.49 3.37 6.31
N GLY A 108 10.60 2.48 5.88
CA GLY A 108 10.25 1.27 6.62
C GLY A 108 9.33 0.35 5.82
N TYR A 109 8.96 -0.75 6.46
CA TYR A 109 8.17 -1.82 5.84
C TYR A 109 7.01 -2.25 6.74
N ALA A 110 5.95 -2.76 6.12
CA ALA A 110 4.80 -3.36 6.80
C ALA A 110 4.23 -4.54 5.99
N VAL A 111 3.31 -5.28 6.61
CA VAL A 111 2.45 -6.26 5.94
C VAL A 111 1.15 -5.56 5.57
N GLY A 112 0.68 -5.74 4.33
CA GLY A 112 -0.57 -5.20 3.82
C GLY A 112 -1.39 -6.22 3.07
#